data_AF-A0ABD0Q461-F1
#
_entry.id   AF-A0ABD0Q461-F1
#
_cell.length_a   1.000
_cell.length_b   1.000
_cell.length_c   1.000
_cell.angle_alpha   90.00
_cell.angle_beta   90.00
_cell.angle_gamma   90.00
#
_symmetry.space_group_name_H-M   'P 1'
#
loop_
_entity.id
_entity.type
_entity.pdbx_description
1 polymer ?
#
loop_
_entity_poly.entity_id
_entity_poly.type
_entity_poly.pdbx_seq_one_letter_code
_entity_poly.pdbx_strand_id
1 'polypeptide(L)'
;ISDEETCEKLRGLIQRQVQICKRNVEVMDAVRRGAQIAIDECQFQFRNRRWNCSTLESVPVFGKVVTQGTREAAFVYAISAASVAFAVTRACSSGELDKCGCDRNVHGVSPE
;
A
#
# COMPACT_ATOMS: atom_id res chain seq x y z
N ILE A 1 10.12 8.37 1.42
CA ILE A 1 10.60 7.94 2.77
C ILE A 1 12.06 7.60 2.57
N SER A 2 12.98 8.48 2.97
CA SER A 2 14.41 8.33 2.67
C SER A 2 15.22 7.77 3.85
N ASP A 3 14.73 7.90 5.08
CA ASP A 3 15.56 7.66 6.27
C ASP A 3 14.84 6.76 7.30
N GLU A 4 15.60 5.89 7.99
CA GLU A 4 15.10 4.99 9.06
C GLU A 4 14.37 5.74 10.18
N GLU A 5 14.79 6.99 10.45
CA GLU A 5 14.17 7.88 11.44
C GLU A 5 12.72 8.24 11.07
N THR A 6 12.36 8.12 9.78
CA THR A 6 10.99 8.35 9.30
C THR A 6 10.06 7.23 9.76
N CYS A 7 10.54 6.00 9.87
CA CYS A 7 9.72 4.84 10.26
C CYS A 7 9.19 4.94 11.70
N GLU A 8 9.96 5.55 12.60
CA GLU A 8 9.55 5.78 14.00
C GLU A 8 8.52 6.90 14.14
N LYS A 9 8.55 7.86 13.21
CA LYS A 9 7.64 9.02 13.19
C LYS A 9 6.27 8.68 12.56
N LEU A 10 6.13 7.52 11.92
CA LEU A 10 4.87 7.09 11.31
C LEU A 10 3.85 6.70 12.40
N ARG A 11 2.81 7.54 12.54
CA ARG A 11 1.68 7.26 13.43
C ARG A 11 0.88 6.05 12.93
N GLY A 12 0.51 5.15 13.85
CA GLY A 12 -0.33 3.99 13.57
C GLY A 12 0.42 2.66 13.41
N LEU A 13 1.76 2.67 13.30
CA LEU A 13 2.55 1.44 13.25
C LEU A 13 2.77 0.88 14.66
N ILE A 14 2.67 -0.45 14.80
CA ILE A 14 3.14 -1.15 16.00
C ILE A 14 4.65 -1.42 15.92
N GLN A 15 5.29 -1.70 17.05
CA GLN A 15 6.75 -1.93 17.14
C GLN A 15 7.27 -2.92 16.10
N ARG A 16 6.54 -4.02 15.87
CA ARG A 16 6.92 -5.02 14.85
C ARG A 16 6.88 -4.47 13.43
N GLN A 17 5.93 -3.61 13.09
CA GLN A 17 5.83 -2.95 11.79
C GLN A 17 6.93 -1.91 11.59
N VAL A 18 7.32 -1.20 12.66
CA VAL A 18 8.47 -0.27 12.62
C VAL A 18 9.76 -1.02 12.26
N GLN A 19 9.98 -2.20 12.85
CA GLN A 19 11.14 -3.03 12.50
C GLN A 19 11.12 -3.49 11.03
N ILE A 20 9.94 -3.84 10.50
CA ILE A 20 9.79 -4.17 9.07
C ILE A 20 10.09 -2.96 8.19
N CYS A 21 9.61 -1.77 8.56
CA CYS A 21 9.88 -0.51 7.86
C CYS A 21 11.38 -0.22 7.81
N LYS A 22 12.07 -0.28 8.95
CA LYS A 22 13.53 -0.07 9.03
C LYS A 22 14.33 -1.07 8.20
N ARG A 23 13.90 -2.34 8.13
CA ARG A 23 14.61 -3.34 7.31
C ARG A 23 14.42 -3.14 5.81
N ASN A 24 13.37 -2.43 5.39
CA ASN A 24 12.98 -2.32 3.97
C ASN A 24 12.73 -0.86 3.56
N VAL A 25 13.49 0.11 4.09
CA VAL A 25 13.27 1.55 3.88
C VAL A 25 13.17 1.93 2.41
N GLU A 26 14.02 1.34 1.56
CA GLU A 26 14.04 1.55 0.10
C GLU A 26 12.67 1.26 -0.56
N VAL A 27 11.94 0.24 -0.06
CA VAL A 27 10.63 -0.17 -0.60
C VAL A 27 9.49 0.69 -0.06
N MET A 28 9.70 1.38 1.08
CA MET A 28 8.62 2.09 1.78
C MET A 28 8.04 3.26 0.98
N ASP A 29 8.77 3.81 0.01
CA ASP A 29 8.22 4.80 -0.91
C ASP A 29 7.10 4.22 -1.78
N ALA A 30 7.34 3.04 -2.37
CA ALA A 30 6.36 2.31 -3.15
C ALA A 30 5.17 1.88 -2.29
N VAL A 31 5.40 1.46 -1.03
CA VAL A 31 4.33 1.14 -0.07
C VAL A 31 3.45 2.36 0.21
N ARG A 32 4.03 3.54 0.44
CA ARG A 32 3.28 4.79 0.63
C ARG A 32 2.40 5.10 -0.59
N ARG A 33 2.96 5.01 -1.80
CA ARG A 33 2.21 5.24 -3.05
C ARG A 33 1.08 4.22 -3.22
N GLY A 34 1.33 2.94 -2.94
CA GLY A 34 0.32 1.89 -2.99
C GLY A 34 -0.85 2.17 -2.05
N ALA A 35 -0.58 2.69 -0.85
CA ALA A 35 -1.63 3.07 0.08
C ALA A 35 -2.45 4.29 -0.39
N GLN A 36 -1.83 5.26 -1.07
CA GLN A 36 -2.56 6.37 -1.69
C GLN A 36 -3.46 5.86 -2.84
N ILE A 37 -2.93 5.00 -3.71
CA ILE A 37 -3.69 4.36 -4.80
C ILE A 37 -4.91 3.61 -4.23
N ALA A 38 -4.76 2.93 -3.09
CA ALA A 38 -5.87 2.25 -2.44
C ALA A 38 -7.00 3.20 -2.02
N ILE A 39 -6.65 4.37 -1.48
CA ILE A 39 -7.62 5.39 -1.08
C ILE A 39 -8.34 5.94 -2.30
N ASP A 40 -7.58 6.33 -3.33
CA ASP A 40 -8.12 6.92 -4.56
C ASP A 40 -9.07 5.94 -5.26
N GLU A 41 -8.68 4.67 -5.37
CA GLU A 41 -9.50 3.62 -5.98
C GLU A 41 -10.73 3.30 -5.13
N CYS A 42 -10.59 3.27 -3.80
CA CYS A 42 -11.73 3.05 -2.91
C CYS A 42 -12.76 4.17 -3.03
N GLN A 43 -12.32 5.43 -3.05
CA GLN A 43 -13.19 6.58 -3.27
C GLN A 43 -13.83 6.53 -4.66
N PHE A 44 -13.07 6.15 -5.69
CA PHE A 44 -13.58 6.00 -7.04
C PHE A 44 -14.70 4.94 -7.10
N GLN A 45 -14.49 3.76 -6.52
CA GLN A 45 -15.47 2.66 -6.53
C GLN A 45 -16.74 3.01 -5.75
N PHE A 46 -16.63 3.79 -4.68
CA PHE A 46 -17.74 4.14 -3.79
C PHE A 46 -18.29 5.57 -3.98
N ARG A 47 -17.86 6.32 -5.01
CA ARG A 47 -18.23 7.73 -5.25
C ARG A 47 -19.74 8.03 -5.25
N ASN A 48 -20.56 7.06 -5.65
CA ASN A 48 -22.02 7.18 -5.73
C ASN A 48 -22.75 6.39 -4.63
N ARG A 49 -22.06 6.05 -3.53
CA ARG A 49 -22.62 5.32 -2.39
C ARG A 49 -22.71 6.23 -1.17
N ARG A 50 -23.60 5.90 -0.23
CA ARG A 50 -23.77 6.65 1.04
C ARG A 50 -22.48 6.70 1.86
N TRP A 51 -21.76 5.58 1.87
CA TRP A 51 -20.38 5.53 2.33
C TRP A 51 -19.47 5.64 1.10
N ASN A 52 -18.69 6.71 1.01
CA ASN A 52 -17.90 7.06 -0.17
C ASN A 52 -16.39 6.83 0.01
N CYS A 53 -16.00 6.06 1.02
CA CYS A 53 -14.59 5.80 1.36
C CYS A 53 -13.75 7.06 1.63
N SER A 54 -14.38 8.17 2.04
CA SER A 54 -13.64 9.35 2.46
C SER A 54 -12.84 9.03 3.72
N THR A 55 -11.53 9.28 3.66
CA THR A 55 -10.66 9.29 4.83
C THR A 55 -10.71 10.69 5.42
N LEU A 56 -10.90 10.81 6.74
CA LEU A 56 -10.63 12.09 7.40
C LEU A 56 -9.13 12.33 7.31
N GLU A 57 -8.69 13.55 7.00
CA GLU A 57 -7.27 13.93 6.86
C GLU A 57 -6.40 13.56 8.08
N SER A 58 -7.01 13.25 9.22
CA SER A 58 -6.38 12.87 10.49
C SER A 58 -6.24 11.36 10.74
N VAL A 59 -6.77 10.47 9.88
CA VAL A 59 -6.69 9.02 10.10
C VAL A 59 -5.41 8.49 9.46
N PRO A 60 -4.48 7.89 10.23
CA PRO A 60 -3.23 7.38 9.68
C PRO A 60 -3.50 6.25 8.69
N VAL A 61 -2.88 6.36 7.51
CA VAL A 61 -2.91 5.39 6.41
C VAL A 61 -2.51 3.96 6.84
N PHE A 62 -1.71 3.84 7.90
CA PHE A 62 -1.22 2.57 8.43
C PHE A 62 -1.86 2.15 9.77
N GLY A 63 -2.97 2.76 10.17
CA GLY A 63 -3.68 2.44 11.42
C GLY A 63 -4.85 1.46 11.26
N LYS A 64 -5.62 1.22 12.34
CA LYS A 64 -6.91 0.50 12.27
C LYS A 64 -7.93 1.35 11.49
N VAL A 65 -7.95 1.19 10.17
CA VAL A 65 -8.84 1.94 9.28
C VAL A 65 -10.31 1.56 9.52
N VAL A 66 -10.60 0.33 9.97
CA VAL A 66 -11.98 -0.09 10.24
C VAL A 66 -12.06 -0.96 11.50
N THR A 67 -12.84 -0.50 12.48
CA THR A 67 -12.98 -1.12 13.81
C THR A 67 -14.14 -2.11 13.91
N GLN A 68 -15.03 -2.14 12.91
CA GLN A 68 -16.18 -3.06 12.82
C GLN A 68 -16.05 -3.99 11.60
N GLY A 69 -16.50 -5.24 11.75
CA GLY A 69 -16.53 -6.22 10.66
C GLY A 69 -17.65 -5.94 9.66
N THR A 70 -17.52 -4.89 8.85
CA THR A 70 -18.49 -4.55 7.78
C THR A 70 -18.01 -5.02 6.41
N ARG A 71 -18.90 -5.00 5.41
CA ARG A 71 -18.54 -5.35 4.02
C ARG A 71 -17.57 -4.33 3.43
N GLU A 72 -17.75 -3.06 3.77
CA GLU A 72 -16.87 -1.95 3.39
C GLU A 72 -15.48 -2.14 4.00
N ALA A 73 -15.39 -2.62 5.25
CA ALA A 73 -14.13 -2.99 5.89
C ALA A 73 -13.37 -4.03 5.08
N ALA A 74 -14.03 -5.13 4.72
CA ALA A 74 -13.44 -6.20 3.94
C ALA A 74 -12.92 -5.69 2.59
N PHE A 75 -13.67 -4.80 1.93
CA PHE A 75 -13.24 -4.16 0.70
C PHE A 75 -11.98 -3.31 0.90
N VAL A 76 -11.95 -2.44 1.92
CA VAL A 76 -10.79 -1.58 2.23
C VAL A 76 -9.54 -2.40 2.48
N TYR A 77 -9.63 -3.50 3.23
CA TYR A 77 -8.49 -4.40 3.45
C TYR A 77 -8.01 -5.04 2.15
N ALA A 78 -8.94 -5.53 1.32
CA ALA A 78 -8.61 -6.17 0.05
C ALA A 78 -7.93 -5.18 -0.92
N ILE A 79 -8.50 -3.99 -1.11
CA ILE A 79 -7.94 -3.00 -2.03
C ILE A 79 -6.61 -2.44 -1.52
N SER A 80 -6.46 -2.22 -0.21
CA SER A 80 -5.19 -1.75 0.37
C SER A 80 -4.06 -2.77 0.16
N ALA A 81 -4.34 -4.06 0.38
CA ALA A 81 -3.36 -5.11 0.14
C ALA A 81 -2.99 -5.22 -1.35
N ALA A 82 -3.99 -5.17 -2.23
CA ALA A 82 -3.79 -5.23 -3.67
C ALA A 82 -2.97 -4.05 -4.20
N SER A 83 -3.28 -2.83 -3.78
CA SER A 83 -2.58 -1.62 -4.25
C SER A 83 -1.14 -1.54 -3.75
N VAL A 84 -0.85 -1.99 -2.52
CA VAL A 84 0.54 -2.09 -2.04
C VAL A 84 1.32 -3.13 -2.85
N ALA A 85 0.75 -4.32 -3.07
CA ALA A 85 1.40 -5.35 -3.88
C ALA A 85 1.66 -4.86 -5.31
N PHE A 86 0.66 -4.19 -5.92
CA PHE A 86 0.76 -3.59 -7.25
C PHE A 86 1.87 -2.53 -7.33
N ALA A 87 1.89 -1.57 -6.41
CA ALA A 87 2.86 -0.48 -6.42
C ALA A 87 4.30 -0.97 -6.22
N VAL A 88 4.51 -1.93 -5.31
CA VAL A 88 5.83 -2.54 -5.09
C VAL A 88 6.28 -3.34 -6.32
N THR A 89 5.39 -4.17 -6.89
CA THR A 89 5.70 -4.95 -8.09
C THR A 89 6.08 -4.04 -9.26
N ARG A 90 5.33 -2.94 -9.45
CA ARG A 90 5.61 -1.95 -10.48
C ARG A 90 6.99 -1.32 -10.29
N ALA A 91 7.32 -0.88 -9.07
CA ALA A 91 8.62 -0.30 -8.75
C ALA A 91 9.79 -1.28 -8.98
N CYS A 92 9.58 -2.57 -8.66
CA CYS A 92 10.54 -3.63 -9.00
C CYS A 92 10.71 -3.78 -10.51
N SER A 93 9.61 -3.89 -11.27
CA SER A 93 9.67 -4.10 -12.72
C SER A 93 10.22 -2.90 -13.50
N SER A 94 10.11 -1.68 -12.97
CA SER A 94 10.62 -0.46 -13.59
C SER A 94 12.10 -0.17 -13.27
N GLY A 95 12.72 -0.98 -12.39
CA GLY A 95 14.08 -0.75 -11.93
C GLY A 95 14.23 0.42 -10.97
N GLU A 96 13.15 0.84 -10.30
CA GLU A 96 13.23 1.88 -9.25
C GLU A 96 13.82 1.32 -7.94
N LEU A 97 13.73 0.00 -7.74
CA LEU A 97 14.26 -0.70 -6.58
C LEU A 97 15.41 -1.62 -6.98
N ASP A 98 16.56 -1.50 -6.32
CA ASP A 98 17.76 -2.27 -6.67
C ASP A 98 17.70 -3.74 -6.25
N LYS A 99 16.93 -4.05 -5.19
CA LYS A 99 16.88 -5.40 -4.56
C LYS A 99 15.85 -6.34 -5.18
N CYS A 100 15.10 -5.89 -6.19
CA CYS A 100 14.11 -6.70 -6.90
C CYS A 100 14.09 -6.33 -8.38
N GLY A 101 13.38 -7.13 -9.19
CA GLY A 101 13.29 -6.91 -10.63
C GLY A 101 12.21 -7.79 -11.25
N CYS A 102 12.23 -7.90 -12.57
CA CYS A 102 11.37 -8.85 -13.28
C CYS A 102 11.68 -10.29 -12.87
N ASP A 103 10.64 -11.09 -12.66
CA ASP A 103 10.80 -12.53 -12.44
C ASP A 103 11.33 -13.18 -13.72
N ARG A 104 12.49 -13.83 -13.63
CA ARG A 104 13.14 -14.50 -14.76
C ARG A 104 12.64 -15.93 -14.96
N ASN A 105 11.87 -16.46 -14.02
CA ASN A 105 11.33 -17.81 -14.09
C ASN A 105 9.98 -17.87 -14.82
N VAL A 106 9.33 -16.72 -15.01
CA VAL A 106 8.08 -16.60 -15.74
C VAL A 106 8.39 -16.06 -17.13
N HIS A 107 8.38 -16.93 -18.13
CA HIS A 107 8.40 -16.51 -19.52
C HIS A 107 6.98 -16.13 -19.95
N GLY A 108 6.75 -14.85 -20.25
CA GLY A 108 5.50 -14.43 -20.85
C GLY A 108 5.30 -15.12 -22.19
N VAL A 109 4.10 -15.64 -22.45
CA VAL A 109 3.67 -15.95 -23.81
C VAL A 109 3.40 -14.61 -24.49
N SER A 110 4.29 -14.20 -25.40
CA SER A 110 3.96 -13.12 -26.33
C SER A 110 2.75 -13.58 -27.13
N PRO A 111 1.64 -12.83 -27.17
CA PRO A 111 0.65 -13.04 -28.21
C PRO A 111 1.31 -12.56 -29.50
N GLU A 112 1.80 -13.51 -30.30
CA GLU A 112 1.95 -13.28 -31.74
C GLU A 112 0.57 -13.09 -32.37
#